data_AF-A0A8S1KLM3-F1
#
_entry.id   AF-A0A8S1KLM3-F1
#
_cell.length_a   1.000
_cell.length_b   1.000
_cell.length_c   1.000
_cell.angle_alpha   90.00
_cell.angle_beta   90.00
_cell.angle_gamma   90.00
#
_symmetry.space_group_name_H-M   'P 1'
#
loop_
_entity.id
_entity.type
_entity.pdbx_description
1 polymer ?
#
loop_
_entity_poly.entity_id
_entity_poly.type
_entity_poly.pdbx_seq_one_letter_code
_entity_poly.pdbx_strand_id
1 'polypeptide(L)'
;MKTILIFVLLVLTYSADPEQCLKERCPNEYAACQKEVFGCASAAMKCKNQCGGDDAECMLNCALASKNAKLIALAQCGHEYCQDVAVSFCDVESCVSSFKNECTQNLGLKSFQCASTFLERHPECQCVTEF
;
A
#
# COMPACT_ATOMS: atom_id res chain seq x y z
N MET A 1 -15.61 39.11 -25.15
CA MET A 1 -16.29 38.32 -24.10
C MET A 1 -16.37 36.87 -24.55
N LYS A 2 -15.27 36.12 -24.46
CA LYS A 2 -15.20 34.67 -24.80
C LYS A 2 -14.26 33.96 -23.81
N THR A 3 -14.18 34.50 -22.60
CA THR A 3 -13.26 34.06 -21.54
C THR A 3 -13.94 33.11 -20.55
N ILE A 4 -15.22 32.76 -20.79
CA ILE A 4 -16.08 31.99 -19.88
C ILE A 4 -16.38 30.59 -20.46
N LEU A 5 -15.50 30.06 -21.31
CA LEU A 5 -15.59 28.67 -21.82
C LEU A 5 -14.45 27.78 -21.32
N ILE A 6 -13.55 28.31 -20.49
CA ILE A 6 -12.41 27.56 -19.95
C ILE A 6 -12.69 27.05 -18.51
N PHE A 7 -13.65 27.64 -17.80
CA PHE A 7 -13.98 27.22 -16.43
C PHE A 7 -14.78 25.91 -16.33
N VAL A 8 -15.30 25.38 -17.44
CA VAL A 8 -16.23 24.22 -17.45
C VAL A 8 -15.53 22.90 -17.84
N LEU A 9 -14.26 22.92 -18.25
CA LEU A 9 -13.52 21.71 -18.65
C LEU A 9 -12.35 21.34 -17.71
N LEU A 10 -12.18 22.07 -16.61
CA LEU A 10 -11.27 21.69 -15.51
C LEU A 10 -11.97 20.80 -14.47
N VAL A 11 -13.07 20.14 -14.84
CA VAL A 11 -13.38 18.83 -14.24
C VAL A 11 -12.45 17.84 -14.94
N LEU A 12 -11.14 18.02 -14.69
CA LEU A 12 -10.17 16.97 -14.90
C LEU A 12 -10.72 15.81 -14.08
N THR A 13 -11.23 14.82 -14.80
CA THR A 13 -11.29 13.42 -14.37
C THR A 13 -9.85 13.04 -14.05
N TYR A 14 -9.36 13.56 -12.93
CA TYR A 14 -8.11 13.19 -12.34
C TYR A 14 -8.46 11.81 -11.77
N SER A 15 -8.17 10.78 -12.55
CA SER A 15 -7.81 9.49 -11.99
C SER A 15 -6.59 9.76 -11.13
N ALA A 16 -6.82 10.39 -9.97
CA ALA A 16 -5.80 10.58 -8.96
C ALA A 16 -5.36 9.17 -8.66
N ASP A 17 -4.08 8.90 -8.81
CA ASP A 17 -3.47 7.78 -8.13
C ASP A 17 -4.10 7.75 -6.72
N PRO A 18 -4.78 6.66 -6.31
CA PRO A 18 -5.52 6.62 -5.06
C PRO A 18 -4.64 7.00 -3.86
N GLU A 19 -3.36 6.67 -3.97
CA GLU A 19 -2.33 7.10 -3.06
C GLU A 19 -2.12 8.63 -3.03
N GLN A 20 -2.16 9.32 -4.17
CA GLN A 20 -2.08 10.78 -4.23
C GLN A 20 -3.28 11.42 -3.53
N CYS A 21 -4.48 10.88 -3.72
CA CYS A 21 -5.66 11.37 -3.00
C CYS A 21 -5.48 11.24 -1.48
N LEU A 22 -4.99 10.09 -1.00
CA LEU A 22 -4.73 9.87 0.43
C LEU A 22 -3.67 10.82 0.98
N LYS A 23 -2.60 11.11 0.23
CA LYS A 23 -1.58 12.09 0.63
C LYS A 23 -2.14 13.51 0.74
N GLU A 24 -3.09 13.88 -0.11
CA GLU A 24 -3.67 15.23 -0.13
C GLU A 24 -4.84 15.41 0.85
N ARG A 25 -5.70 14.39 0.99
CA ARG A 25 -6.95 14.44 1.77
C ARG A 25 -6.84 13.81 3.15
N CYS A 26 -5.98 12.80 3.30
CA CYS A 26 -5.76 12.05 4.55
C CYS A 26 -4.28 12.10 4.99
N PRO A 27 -3.60 13.26 4.99
CA PRO A 27 -2.15 13.33 5.13
C PRO A 27 -1.65 12.79 6.47
N ASN A 28 -2.42 12.99 7.55
CA ASN A 28 -2.02 12.57 8.89
C ASN A 28 -2.12 11.06 9.04
N GLU A 29 -3.23 10.49 8.59
CA GLU A 29 -3.53 9.07 8.61
C GLU A 29 -2.56 8.32 7.70
N TYR A 30 -2.29 8.87 6.52
CA TYR A 30 -1.35 8.29 5.56
C TYR A 30 0.06 8.25 6.15
N ALA A 31 0.55 9.38 6.68
CA ALA A 31 1.88 9.43 7.29
C ALA A 31 1.97 8.55 8.56
N ALA A 32 0.91 8.48 9.35
CA ALA A 32 0.86 7.60 10.53
C ALA A 32 0.89 6.13 10.14
N CYS A 33 0.21 5.77 9.06
CA CYS A 33 0.19 4.41 8.53
C CYS A 33 1.56 4.02 7.94
N GLN A 34 2.14 4.89 7.12
CA GLN A 34 3.44 4.65 6.48
C GLN A 34 4.58 4.49 7.49
N LYS A 35 4.55 5.22 8.61
CA LYS A 35 5.53 5.08 9.70
C LYS A 35 5.53 3.69 10.35
N GLU A 36 4.42 2.95 10.26
CA GLU A 36 4.32 1.56 10.73
C GLU A 36 4.38 0.58 9.58
N VAL A 37 5.59 0.41 9.04
CA VAL A 37 5.87 -0.49 7.91
C VAL A 37 5.30 -1.90 8.16
N PHE A 38 5.65 -2.52 9.29
CA PHE A 38 5.17 -3.87 9.66
C PHE A 38 3.75 -3.93 10.26
N GLY A 39 3.09 -2.78 10.41
CA GLY A 39 1.78 -2.71 11.06
C GLY A 39 0.72 -2.30 10.07
N CYS A 40 0.67 -0.99 9.81
CA CYS A 40 -0.38 -0.42 8.99
C CYS A 40 -0.08 -0.58 7.49
N ALA A 41 1.14 -0.30 7.05
CA ALA A 41 1.51 -0.35 5.63
C ALA A 41 1.41 -1.78 5.06
N SER A 42 1.98 -2.79 5.73
CA SER A 42 1.82 -4.20 5.34
C SER A 42 0.34 -4.62 5.32
N ALA A 43 -0.43 -4.27 6.35
CA ALA A 43 -1.85 -4.64 6.41
C ALA A 43 -2.68 -3.96 5.31
N ALA A 44 -2.36 -2.71 4.97
CA ALA A 44 -3.02 -2.01 3.89
C ALA A 44 -2.71 -2.63 2.52
N MET A 45 -1.46 -3.07 2.30
CA MET A 45 -1.08 -3.81 1.10
C MET A 45 -1.76 -5.18 1.03
N LYS A 46 -1.86 -5.90 2.16
CA LYS A 46 -2.62 -7.15 2.21
C LYS A 46 -4.08 -6.94 1.80
N CYS A 47 -4.70 -5.87 2.28
CA CYS A 47 -6.05 -5.50 1.87
C CYS A 47 -6.13 -5.17 0.37
N LYS A 48 -5.16 -4.41 -0.17
CA LYS A 48 -5.06 -4.14 -1.61
C LYS A 48 -4.96 -5.42 -2.43
N ASN A 49 -4.10 -6.36 -2.02
CA ASN A 49 -3.91 -7.63 -2.71
C ASN A 49 -5.19 -8.52 -2.66
N GLN A 50 -5.97 -8.41 -1.58
CA GLN A 50 -7.22 -9.14 -1.44
C GLN A 50 -8.38 -8.51 -2.24
N CYS A 51 -8.44 -7.18 -2.30
CA CYS A 51 -9.57 -6.42 -2.84
C CYS A 51 -9.32 -5.83 -4.24
N GLY A 52 -8.11 -5.94 -4.78
CA GLY A 52 -7.71 -5.32 -6.05
C GLY A 52 -7.34 -3.84 -5.94
N GLY A 53 -7.69 -3.17 -4.83
CA GLY A 53 -7.41 -1.75 -4.59
C GLY A 53 -8.60 -0.85 -4.89
N ASP A 54 -9.24 -1.08 -6.04
CA ASP A 54 -10.31 -0.22 -6.58
C ASP A 54 -11.67 -0.38 -5.86
N ASP A 55 -11.83 -1.43 -5.05
CA ASP A 55 -13.04 -1.70 -4.26
C ASP A 55 -12.91 -1.08 -2.85
N ALA A 56 -13.35 0.17 -2.71
CA ALA A 56 -13.29 0.89 -1.44
C ALA A 56 -14.11 0.25 -0.31
N GLU A 57 -15.20 -0.46 -0.62
CA GLU A 57 -16.01 -1.14 0.39
C GLU A 57 -15.26 -2.38 0.91
N CYS A 58 -14.65 -3.16 0.01
CA CYS A 58 -13.80 -4.29 0.36
C CYS A 58 -12.58 -3.82 1.17
N MET A 59 -11.93 -2.74 0.75
CA MET A 59 -10.77 -2.17 1.45
C MET A 59 -11.11 -1.70 2.87
N LEU A 60 -12.24 -1.00 3.04
CA LEU A 60 -12.71 -0.58 4.37
C LEU A 60 -13.02 -1.78 5.27
N ASN A 61 -13.73 -2.79 4.74
CA ASN A 61 -14.06 -3.99 5.50
C ASN A 61 -12.80 -4.79 5.86
N CYS A 62 -11.82 -4.89 4.97
CA CYS A 62 -10.55 -5.52 5.26
C CYS A 62 -9.76 -4.75 6.34
N ALA A 63 -9.73 -3.42 6.27
CA ALA A 63 -9.11 -2.59 7.29
C ALA A 63 -9.77 -2.78 8.67
N LEU A 64 -11.10 -2.81 8.74
CA LEU A 64 -11.85 -3.10 9.97
C LEU A 64 -11.50 -4.48 10.53
N ALA A 65 -11.42 -5.51 9.67
CA ALA A 65 -11.06 -6.86 10.06
C ALA A 65 -9.62 -6.97 10.58
N SER A 66 -8.70 -6.11 10.12
CA SER A 66 -7.30 -6.09 10.57
C SER A 66 -7.12 -5.71 12.05
N LYS A 67 -8.10 -5.01 12.64
CA LYS A 67 -8.04 -4.42 14.00
C LYS A 67 -6.87 -3.43 14.19
N ASN A 68 -6.21 -2.99 13.13
CA ASN A 68 -5.16 -1.98 13.20
C ASN A 68 -5.79 -0.58 13.18
N ALA A 69 -5.73 0.14 14.30
CA ALA A 69 -6.38 1.44 14.46
C ALA A 69 -5.94 2.49 13.43
N LYS A 70 -4.66 2.48 13.02
CA LYS A 70 -4.14 3.42 12.02
C LYS A 70 -4.61 3.08 10.61
N LEU A 71 -4.69 1.79 10.29
CA LEU A 71 -5.24 1.33 9.02
C LEU A 71 -6.73 1.63 8.92
N ILE A 72 -7.48 1.41 10.01
CA ILE A 72 -8.89 1.76 10.07
C ILE A 72 -9.09 3.25 9.85
N ALA A 73 -8.31 4.11 10.52
CA ALA A 73 -8.40 5.56 10.33
C ALA A 73 -8.08 5.98 8.89
N LEU A 74 -7.02 5.42 8.29
CA LEU A 74 -6.67 5.68 6.89
C LEU A 74 -7.77 5.21 5.93
N ALA A 75 -8.30 4.01 6.15
CA ALA A 75 -9.33 3.42 5.29
C ALA A 75 -10.67 4.16 5.39
N GLN A 76 -11.06 4.61 6.59
CA GLN A 76 -12.25 5.44 6.77
C GLN A 76 -12.12 6.78 6.07
N CYS A 77 -10.98 7.46 6.22
CA CYS A 77 -10.74 8.72 5.54
C CYS A 77 -10.71 8.53 4.01
N GLY A 78 -10.01 7.52 3.51
CA GLY A 78 -9.96 7.23 2.08
C GLY A 78 -11.32 6.83 1.49
N HIS A 79 -12.12 6.07 2.22
CA HIS A 79 -13.48 5.72 1.81
C HIS A 79 -14.38 6.96 1.71
N GLU A 80 -14.24 7.92 2.63
CA GLU A 80 -15.02 9.17 2.62
C GLU A 80 -14.61 10.13 1.49
N TYR A 81 -13.30 10.27 1.22
CA TYR A 81 -12.78 11.35 0.36
C TYR A 81 -12.19 10.89 -0.98
N CYS A 82 -11.78 9.64 -1.13
CA CYS A 82 -10.97 9.17 -2.25
C CYS A 82 -11.62 8.10 -3.12
N GLN A 83 -12.69 7.43 -2.66
CA GLN A 83 -13.38 6.33 -3.34
C GLN A 83 -12.52 5.11 -3.73
N ASP A 84 -11.21 5.21 -3.54
CA ASP A 84 -10.20 4.20 -3.75
C ASP A 84 -9.11 4.40 -2.68
N VAL A 85 -8.69 3.30 -2.07
CA VAL A 85 -7.79 3.23 -0.92
C VAL A 85 -6.54 2.41 -1.24
N ALA A 86 -6.32 2.10 -2.51
CA ALA A 86 -5.16 1.34 -2.97
C ALA A 86 -3.88 2.13 -2.68
N VAL A 87 -3.15 1.66 -1.67
CA VAL A 87 -1.83 2.16 -1.30
C VAL A 87 -0.76 1.22 -1.83
N SER A 88 0.28 1.78 -2.45
CA SER A 88 1.45 1.01 -2.89
C SER A 88 2.50 1.00 -1.78
N PHE A 89 2.21 0.33 -0.66
CA PHE A 89 3.23 0.07 0.35
C PHE A 89 4.10 -1.13 -0.02
N CYS A 90 5.08 -1.48 0.80
CA CYS A 90 5.82 -2.72 0.63
C CYS A 90 5.25 -3.76 1.60
N ASP A 91 4.86 -4.95 1.15
CA ASP A 91 4.43 -6.05 2.03
C ASP A 91 5.65 -6.73 2.65
N VAL A 92 6.33 -5.98 3.51
CA VAL A 92 7.60 -6.40 4.12
C VAL A 92 7.40 -7.66 4.95
N GLU A 93 6.23 -7.86 5.54
CA GLU A 93 5.96 -9.05 6.35
C GLU A 93 5.90 -10.32 5.48
N SER A 94 5.17 -10.25 4.36
CA SER A 94 5.12 -11.35 3.39
C SER A 94 6.50 -11.62 2.78
N CYS A 95 7.24 -10.56 2.43
CA CYS A 95 8.61 -10.68 1.94
C CYS A 95 9.57 -11.32 2.96
N VAL A 96 9.51 -10.92 4.22
CA VAL A 96 10.31 -11.51 5.31
C VAL A 96 9.90 -12.97 5.55
N SER A 97 8.62 -13.29 5.45
CA SER A 97 8.11 -14.66 5.58
C SER A 97 8.63 -15.56 4.46
N SER A 98 8.52 -15.12 3.21
CA SER A 98 9.08 -15.83 2.04
C SER A 98 10.59 -15.99 2.16
N PHE A 99 11.31 -14.94 2.53
CA PHE A 99 12.75 -15.01 2.76
C PHE A 99 13.13 -16.05 3.81
N LYS A 100 12.41 -16.08 4.95
CA LYS A 100 12.65 -17.08 6.00
C LYS A 100 12.35 -18.49 5.51
N ASN A 101 11.24 -18.69 4.83
CA ASN A 101 10.82 -20.00 4.35
C ASN A 101 11.72 -20.55 3.24
N GLU A 102 12.36 -19.69 2.44
CA GLU A 102 13.20 -20.13 1.33
C GLU A 102 14.68 -20.15 1.68
N CYS A 103 15.17 -19.08 2.29
CA CYS A 103 16.61 -18.86 2.44
C CYS A 103 17.17 -19.20 3.81
N THR A 104 16.32 -19.33 4.84
CA THR A 104 16.81 -19.61 6.22
C THR A 104 16.64 -21.07 6.65
N GLN A 105 16.07 -21.93 5.80
CA GLN A 105 15.87 -23.36 6.09
C GLN A 105 17.19 -24.15 6.19
N ASN A 106 18.28 -23.63 5.62
CA ASN A 106 19.61 -24.20 5.69
C ASN A 106 20.58 -23.17 6.26
N LEU A 107 21.57 -23.59 7.05
CA LEU A 107 22.61 -22.70 7.56
C LEU A 107 23.85 -22.72 6.64
N GLY A 108 24.61 -21.62 6.62
CA GLY A 108 25.88 -21.51 5.90
C GLY A 108 25.75 -21.03 4.45
N LEU A 109 26.71 -21.40 3.59
CA LEU A 109 26.87 -20.82 2.24
C LEU A 109 25.62 -20.85 1.36
N LYS A 110 24.77 -21.87 1.51
CA LYS A 110 23.52 -22.02 0.75
C LYS A 110 22.49 -20.94 1.10
N SER A 111 22.40 -20.55 2.37
CA SER A 111 21.53 -19.44 2.79
C SER A 111 21.96 -18.12 2.17
N PHE A 112 23.27 -17.89 2.09
CA PHE A 112 23.84 -16.69 1.50
C PHE A 112 23.57 -16.61 0.00
N GLN A 113 23.76 -17.72 -0.74
CA GLN A 113 23.45 -17.79 -2.17
C GLN A 113 21.94 -17.62 -2.45
N CYS A 114 21.08 -18.17 -1.59
CA CYS A 114 19.64 -17.94 -1.70
C CYS A 114 19.32 -16.47 -1.50
N ALA A 115 19.84 -15.87 -0.42
CA ALA A 115 19.58 -14.47 -0.08
C ALA A 115 20.06 -13.50 -1.16
N SER A 116 21.23 -13.75 -1.76
CA SER A 116 21.82 -12.86 -2.78
C SER A 116 21.00 -12.76 -4.08
N THR A 117 20.10 -13.71 -4.31
CA THR A 117 19.27 -13.81 -5.52
C THR A 117 17.77 -13.76 -5.18
N PHE A 118 17.42 -13.47 -3.91
CA PHE A 118 16.04 -13.47 -3.43
C PHE A 118 15.18 -12.39 -4.13
N LEU A 119 15.68 -11.16 -4.22
CA LEU A 119 14.93 -10.04 -4.83
C LEU A 119 14.80 -10.15 -6.35
N GLU A 120 15.65 -10.94 -7.01
CA GLU A 120 15.49 -11.28 -8.42
C GLU A 120 14.34 -12.27 -8.63
N ARG A 121 14.10 -13.16 -7.65
CA ARG A 121 12.96 -14.09 -7.65
C ARG A 121 11.68 -13.48 -7.11
N HIS A 122 11.81 -12.48 -6.23
CA HIS A 122 10.71 -11.75 -5.60
C HIS A 122 10.79 -10.25 -5.94
N PRO A 123 10.49 -9.87 -7.21
CA PRO A 123 10.48 -8.46 -7.61
C PRO A 123 9.49 -7.62 -6.80
N GLU A 124 8.41 -8.23 -6.29
CA GLU A 124 7.46 -7.61 -5.37
C GLU A 124 8.08 -7.18 -4.02
N CYS A 125 9.25 -7.73 -3.69
CA CYS A 125 10.01 -7.42 -2.48
C CYS A 125 11.15 -6.42 -2.71
N GLN A 126 11.33 -5.89 -3.94
CA GLN A 126 12.40 -4.91 -4.21
C GLN A 126 12.24 -3.64 -3.37
N CYS A 127 11.00 -3.25 -3.06
CA CYS A 127 10.70 -2.12 -2.20
C CYS A 127 11.28 -2.25 -0.77
N VAL A 128 11.69 -3.45 -0.33
CA VAL A 128 12.32 -3.64 0.99
C VAL A 128 13.74 -3.07 1.03
N THR A 129 14.39 -2.88 -0.13
CA THR A 129 15.75 -2.29 -0.22
C THR A 129 15.76 -0.76 -0.27
N GLU A 130 14.59 -0.13 -0.36
CA GLU A 130 14.47 1.32 -0.51
C GLU A 130 14.38 2.07 0.83
N PHE A 131 14.69 1.40 1.95
CA PHE A 131 14.62 1.93 3.32
C PHE A 131 15.99 2.16 3.96
#